data_AF-A0A1Y2C5G4-F1
#
_entry.id   AF-A0A1Y2C5G4-F1
#
_cell.length_a   1.000
_cell.length_b   1.000
_cell.length_c   1.000
_cell.angle_alpha   90.00
_cell.angle_beta   90.00
_cell.angle_gamma   90.00
#
_symmetry.space_group_name_H-M   'P 1'
#
loop_
_entity.id
_entity.type
_entity.pdbx_description
1 polymer ?
#
loop_
_entity_poly.entity_id
_entity_poly.type
_entity_poly.pdbx_seq_one_letter_code
_entity_poly.pdbx_strand_id
1 'polypeptide(L)'
;MSSTKHHHRTIKKPGSGFMCRQRFQNTLPELPFNPKLVEFPFPRDRLYSYKTSQLIENTPYKVLPPDNELGTSLNLIDMKVFEEGPDNKNINPTEPAEIDEEDKILLISNEEYERRKKRSVRPQVSWLRRTEYISNEASNKFKNNEFSEVKMGLSIAKDTAIQSADLSVNGQIKSISRTFKIINETDLFNIKHPTKAYLKAVEIFPVFPDFVRWPNTYSHVQYNSSPLNNNSKETVEKLDEVTSTQLSNAILKPMQNPLDPSETFLSYFQPSVETAKKIILKRKHEDSDDEEFDDEAQEYNFVRDFEYVTNTESKSKKIFFTFNPEQGGAFYNVIQSKLSLRKKRAKSKYAAQVEFDKPNRIELTKREFTNSEERERNEKLKQILTKDRID
;
A
#
# COMPACT_ATOMS: atom_id res chain seq x y z
N MET A 1 -44.08 -44.61 131.60
CA MET A 1 -43.66 -43.20 131.53
C MET A 1 -43.65 -42.76 130.07
N SER A 2 -44.26 -41.60 129.81
CA SER A 2 -44.31 -40.92 128.51
C SER A 2 -42.92 -40.64 127.94
N SER A 3 -42.75 -40.70 126.60
CA SER A 3 -42.14 -39.57 125.85
C SER A 3 -42.20 -39.78 124.33
N THR A 4 -42.77 -38.78 123.68
CA THR A 4 -42.91 -38.46 122.24
C THR A 4 -41.59 -38.22 121.49
N LYS A 5 -41.57 -38.46 120.17
CA LYS A 5 -40.81 -37.63 119.19
C LYS A 5 -41.60 -37.42 117.89
N HIS A 6 -41.59 -36.16 117.44
CA HIS A 6 -42.37 -35.60 116.34
C HIS A 6 -41.80 -35.86 114.94
N HIS A 7 -42.71 -35.81 113.97
CA HIS A 7 -42.51 -35.73 112.53
C HIS A 7 -41.83 -34.43 112.06
N HIS A 8 -41.11 -34.50 110.95
CA HIS A 8 -41.18 -33.51 109.87
C HIS A 8 -41.06 -34.18 108.50
N ARG A 9 -41.67 -33.54 107.51
CA ARG A 9 -42.10 -34.04 106.20
C ARG A 9 -41.19 -33.53 105.07
N THR A 10 -41.01 -34.29 103.99
CA THR A 10 -40.44 -33.81 102.72
C THR A 10 -41.36 -34.13 101.55
N ILE A 11 -41.51 -33.20 100.60
CA ILE A 11 -42.46 -33.24 99.47
C ILE A 11 -41.70 -33.62 98.19
N LYS A 12 -42.22 -34.55 97.38
CA LYS A 12 -41.70 -34.89 96.04
C LYS A 12 -42.76 -34.56 94.96
N LYS A 13 -42.34 -33.95 93.84
CA LYS A 13 -43.17 -33.47 92.71
C LYS A 13 -43.69 -34.63 91.82
N PRO A 14 -44.84 -34.49 91.13
CA PRO A 14 -45.37 -35.50 90.22
C PRO A 14 -44.55 -35.60 88.92
N GLY A 15 -44.18 -36.82 88.52
CA GLY A 15 -43.49 -37.13 87.25
C GLY A 15 -44.47 -37.40 86.10
N SER A 16 -44.06 -37.08 84.87
CA SER A 16 -44.82 -37.07 83.61
C SER A 16 -45.42 -38.44 83.21
N GLY A 17 -46.67 -38.44 82.75
CA GLY A 17 -47.44 -39.62 82.34
C GLY A 17 -46.96 -40.33 81.05
N PHE A 18 -47.40 -41.59 80.87
CA PHE A 18 -46.95 -42.52 79.83
C PHE A 18 -47.33 -42.04 78.42
N MET A 19 -46.32 -41.80 77.60
CA MET A 19 -46.50 -41.29 76.24
C MET A 19 -46.39 -42.45 75.23
N CYS A 20 -47.54 -42.94 74.75
CA CYS A 20 -47.61 -43.91 73.64
C CYS A 20 -48.31 -43.27 72.45
N ARG A 21 -47.67 -43.31 71.28
CA ARG A 21 -48.16 -42.65 70.08
C ARG A 21 -49.03 -43.62 69.27
N GLN A 22 -50.34 -43.51 69.42
CA GLN A 22 -51.29 -44.34 68.68
C GLN A 22 -51.25 -44.01 67.18
N ARG A 23 -51.10 -45.03 66.33
CA ARG A 23 -51.11 -44.91 64.86
C ARG A 23 -52.13 -45.87 64.29
N PHE A 24 -53.11 -45.34 63.57
CA PHE A 24 -54.03 -46.14 62.76
C PHE A 24 -53.39 -46.36 61.39
N GLN A 25 -53.34 -47.60 60.93
CA GLN A 25 -52.83 -47.95 59.60
C GLN A 25 -53.91 -48.66 58.81
N ASN A 26 -54.10 -48.25 57.56
CA ASN A 26 -54.92 -48.94 56.57
C ASN A 26 -53.95 -49.44 55.49
N THR A 27 -53.38 -50.62 55.68
CA THR A 27 -52.40 -51.18 54.75
C THR A 27 -53.12 -51.74 53.53
N LEU A 28 -52.72 -51.30 52.35
CA LEU A 28 -53.22 -51.85 51.10
C LEU A 28 -52.78 -53.30 50.92
N PRO A 29 -53.58 -54.15 50.26
CA PRO A 29 -53.16 -55.49 49.92
C PRO A 29 -51.99 -55.45 48.92
N GLU A 30 -51.16 -56.49 48.98
CA GLU A 30 -50.06 -56.66 48.03
C GLU A 30 -50.59 -56.86 46.61
N LEU A 31 -49.77 -56.48 45.63
CA LEU A 31 -50.14 -56.55 44.22
C LEU A 31 -50.41 -58.01 43.81
N PRO A 32 -51.53 -58.29 43.11
CA PRO A 32 -52.02 -59.66 42.94
C PRO A 32 -51.19 -60.51 41.98
N PHE A 33 -50.38 -59.91 41.09
CA PHE A 33 -49.59 -60.66 40.12
C PHE A 33 -48.22 -60.02 39.89
N ASN A 34 -47.21 -60.87 39.77
CA ASN A 34 -45.90 -60.47 39.29
C ASN A 34 -45.95 -60.15 37.79
N PRO A 35 -45.12 -59.21 37.30
CA PRO A 35 -45.09 -58.89 35.89
C PRO A 35 -44.73 -60.11 35.05
N LYS A 36 -45.49 -60.34 33.97
CA LYS A 36 -45.27 -61.45 33.05
C LYS A 36 -44.17 -61.08 32.06
N LEU A 37 -43.04 -61.78 32.13
CA LEU A 37 -41.95 -61.61 31.16
C LEU A 37 -42.37 -62.20 29.82
N VAL A 38 -42.21 -61.43 28.75
CA VAL A 38 -42.49 -61.85 27.37
C VAL A 38 -41.16 -62.24 26.74
N GLU A 39 -41.15 -63.31 25.94
CA GLU A 39 -39.95 -63.71 25.21
C GLU A 39 -39.56 -62.65 24.17
N PHE A 40 -38.26 -62.40 24.05
CA PHE A 40 -37.73 -61.43 23.12
C PHE A 40 -37.93 -61.92 21.68
N PRO A 41 -38.59 -61.15 20.80
CA PRO A 41 -39.07 -61.66 19.52
C PRO A 41 -37.99 -61.77 18.44
N PHE A 42 -36.71 -61.54 18.77
CA PHE A 42 -35.63 -61.51 17.78
C PHE A 42 -34.56 -62.57 18.08
N PRO A 43 -33.95 -63.16 17.03
CA PRO A 43 -32.90 -64.16 17.20
C PRO A 43 -31.66 -63.55 17.86
N ARG A 44 -30.99 -64.34 18.72
CA ARG A 44 -29.82 -63.90 19.51
C ARG A 44 -28.65 -63.42 18.62
N ASP A 45 -28.58 -63.93 17.39
CA ASP A 45 -27.50 -63.63 16.43
C ASP A 45 -27.78 -62.40 15.56
N ARG A 46 -28.83 -61.61 15.85
CA ARG A 46 -29.07 -60.34 15.14
C ARG A 46 -27.93 -59.32 15.34
N LEU A 47 -27.23 -59.40 16.45
CA LEU A 47 -26.24 -58.38 16.86
C LEU A 47 -24.87 -58.58 16.21
N TYR A 48 -24.50 -59.80 15.82
CA TYR A 48 -23.20 -60.09 15.23
C TYR A 48 -23.30 -61.13 14.12
N SER A 49 -22.97 -60.71 12.91
CA SER A 49 -22.61 -61.59 11.79
C SER A 49 -21.11 -61.40 11.60
N TYR A 50 -20.32 -62.47 11.61
CA TYR A 50 -18.90 -62.34 11.29
C TYR A 50 -18.76 -61.81 9.86
N LYS A 51 -18.26 -60.59 9.76
CA LYS A 51 -17.92 -59.92 8.50
C LYS A 51 -16.50 -59.42 8.68
N THR A 52 -15.68 -59.51 7.63
CA THR A 52 -14.36 -58.89 7.63
C THR A 52 -14.56 -57.40 7.86
N SER A 53 -14.22 -56.95 9.07
CA SER A 53 -14.42 -55.56 9.47
C SER A 53 -13.23 -54.74 9.02
N GLN A 54 -13.44 -53.44 8.86
CA GLN A 54 -12.37 -52.47 8.63
C GLN A 54 -11.24 -52.59 9.68
N LEU A 55 -11.54 -53.11 10.87
CA LEU A 55 -10.53 -53.37 11.89
C LEU A 55 -9.51 -54.43 11.43
N ILE A 56 -9.96 -55.49 10.76
CA ILE A 56 -9.07 -56.55 10.24
C ILE A 56 -8.25 -56.03 9.05
N GLU A 57 -8.85 -55.21 8.19
CA GLU A 57 -8.13 -54.59 7.06
C GLU A 57 -7.11 -53.54 7.53
N ASN A 58 -7.42 -52.79 8.59
CA ASN A 58 -6.55 -51.75 9.13
C ASN A 58 -5.51 -52.28 10.13
N THR A 59 -5.62 -53.52 10.59
CA THR A 59 -4.60 -54.10 11.47
C THR A 59 -3.32 -54.35 10.67
N PRO A 60 -2.21 -53.67 10.98
CA PRO A 60 -0.96 -53.88 10.26
C PRO A 60 -0.46 -55.31 10.51
N TYR A 61 -0.25 -56.05 9.44
CA TYR A 61 0.41 -57.35 9.54
C TYR A 61 1.84 -57.14 10.00
N LYS A 62 2.21 -57.77 11.11
CA LYS A 62 3.61 -57.83 11.52
C LYS A 62 4.34 -58.64 10.46
N VAL A 63 5.19 -58.00 9.66
CA VAL A 63 6.12 -58.69 8.77
C VAL A 63 7.10 -59.42 9.66
N LEU A 64 6.90 -60.73 9.79
CA LEU A 64 7.88 -61.58 10.44
C LEU A 64 9.06 -61.73 9.46
N PRO A 65 10.29 -61.49 9.90
CA PRO A 65 11.44 -61.80 9.07
C PRO A 65 11.42 -63.29 8.69
N PRO A 66 11.83 -63.64 7.47
CA PRO A 66 11.85 -65.03 7.03
C PRO A 66 12.76 -65.89 7.92
N ASP A 67 13.87 -65.31 8.39
CA ASP A 67 14.86 -65.95 9.24
C ASP A 67 15.31 -65.03 10.39
N ASN A 68 16.09 -65.56 11.31
CA ASN A 68 16.69 -64.79 12.42
C ASN A 68 17.63 -63.67 11.94
N GLU A 69 18.08 -63.72 10.69
CA GLU A 69 18.97 -62.74 10.07
C GLU A 69 18.22 -61.65 9.26
N LEU A 70 16.91 -61.49 9.46
CA LEU A 70 16.11 -60.46 8.79
C LEU A 70 16.15 -60.54 7.25
N GLY A 71 16.41 -61.73 6.71
CA GLY A 71 16.51 -61.98 5.26
C GLY A 71 17.88 -61.64 4.64
N THR A 72 18.86 -61.23 5.45
CA THR A 72 20.23 -60.95 4.98
C THR A 72 21.18 -62.03 5.49
N SER A 73 21.74 -62.85 4.61
CA SER A 73 22.67 -63.92 5.00
C SER A 73 23.99 -63.35 5.52
N LEU A 74 24.32 -63.55 6.80
CA LEU A 74 25.58 -63.07 7.42
C LEU A 74 26.71 -64.13 7.39
N ASN A 75 26.67 -65.05 6.42
CA ASN A 75 27.68 -66.09 6.29
C ASN A 75 28.96 -65.57 5.63
N LEU A 76 30.02 -65.40 6.43
CA LEU A 76 31.34 -64.94 5.97
C LEU A 76 32.02 -65.91 4.98
N ILE A 77 31.61 -67.17 5.00
CA ILE A 77 32.12 -68.20 4.07
C ILE A 77 31.54 -67.96 2.68
N ASP A 78 30.23 -67.72 2.57
CA ASP A 78 29.56 -67.42 1.30
C ASP A 78 30.00 -66.07 0.73
N MET A 79 30.32 -65.11 1.61
CA MET A 79 30.92 -63.82 1.24
C MET A 79 32.40 -63.92 0.86
N LYS A 80 33.01 -65.12 0.87
CA LYS A 80 34.42 -65.36 0.47
C LYS A 80 35.46 -64.52 1.21
N VAL A 81 35.13 -64.02 2.39
CA VAL A 81 36.01 -63.15 3.19
C VAL A 81 37.34 -63.85 3.53
N PHE A 82 37.29 -65.17 3.73
CA PHE A 82 38.47 -65.98 4.03
C PHE A 82 39.33 -66.33 2.80
N GLU A 83 38.77 -66.32 1.59
CA GLU A 83 39.50 -66.60 0.34
C GLU A 83 40.19 -65.34 -0.20
N GLU A 84 39.49 -64.21 -0.15
CA GLU A 84 39.93 -62.95 -0.78
C GLU A 84 40.66 -62.03 0.21
N GLY A 85 40.61 -62.35 1.51
CA GLY A 85 41.28 -61.61 2.57
C GLY A 85 40.56 -60.32 3.00
N PRO A 86 40.98 -59.71 4.11
CA PRO A 86 40.31 -58.55 4.71
C PRO A 86 40.43 -57.25 3.90
N ASP A 87 41.34 -57.20 2.91
CA ASP A 87 41.62 -56.02 2.09
C ASP A 87 40.77 -55.97 0.80
N ASN A 88 39.79 -56.88 0.64
CA ASN A 88 38.92 -56.86 -0.53
C ASN A 88 38.00 -55.64 -0.50
N LYS A 89 38.27 -54.69 -1.40
CA LYS A 89 37.51 -53.45 -1.59
C LYS A 89 36.03 -53.65 -1.95
N ASN A 90 35.66 -54.82 -2.47
CA ASN A 90 34.26 -55.11 -2.81
C ASN A 90 33.39 -55.37 -1.57
N ILE A 91 33.97 -55.98 -0.53
CA ILE A 91 33.29 -56.33 0.72
C ILE A 91 33.48 -55.22 1.75
N ASN A 92 34.65 -54.58 1.75
CA ASN A 92 35.00 -53.49 2.64
C ASN A 92 35.46 -52.25 1.84
N PRO A 93 34.53 -51.52 1.21
CA PRO A 93 34.87 -50.33 0.42
C PRO A 93 35.47 -49.24 1.33
N THR A 94 36.70 -48.83 1.03
CA THR A 94 37.41 -47.77 1.78
C THR A 94 36.91 -46.37 1.40
N GLU A 95 36.39 -46.22 0.19
CA GLU A 95 35.78 -44.99 -0.33
C GLU A 95 34.28 -45.24 -0.55
N PRO A 96 33.40 -44.31 -0.15
CA PRO A 96 31.97 -44.46 -0.36
C PRO A 96 31.66 -44.44 -1.86
N ALA A 97 30.95 -45.46 -2.34
CA ALA A 97 30.47 -45.52 -3.72
C ALA A 97 29.45 -44.41 -4.01
N GLU A 98 29.32 -44.04 -5.28
CA GLU A 98 28.25 -43.13 -5.71
C GLU A 98 26.88 -43.76 -5.43
N ILE A 99 26.02 -43.03 -4.73
CA ILE A 99 24.68 -43.49 -4.34
C ILE A 99 23.67 -43.03 -5.39
N ASP A 100 22.83 -43.95 -5.85
CA ASP A 100 21.71 -43.67 -6.76
C ASP A 100 20.74 -42.64 -6.14
N GLU A 101 20.09 -41.83 -6.96
CA GLU A 101 19.13 -40.83 -6.51
C GLU A 101 17.93 -41.45 -5.78
N GLU A 102 17.50 -42.65 -6.17
CA GLU A 102 16.39 -43.36 -5.51
C GLU A 102 16.77 -43.83 -4.08
N ASP A 103 18.02 -44.25 -3.89
CA ASP A 103 18.52 -44.77 -2.62
C ASP A 103 18.88 -43.67 -1.60
N LYS A 104 19.10 -42.44 -2.06
CA LYS A 104 19.37 -41.29 -1.18
C LYS A 104 18.27 -41.08 -0.13
N ILE A 105 17.04 -41.48 -0.42
CA ILE A 105 15.92 -41.30 0.51
C ILE A 105 15.99 -42.24 1.71
N LEU A 106 16.61 -43.42 1.54
CA LEU A 106 16.75 -44.44 2.57
C LEU A 106 17.84 -44.10 3.59
N LEU A 107 18.79 -43.23 3.21
CA LEU A 107 19.89 -42.77 4.06
C LEU A 107 19.52 -41.59 4.97
N ILE A 108 18.30 -41.05 4.84
CA ILE A 108 17.85 -39.90 5.61
C ILE A 108 17.56 -40.34 7.05
N SER A 109 18.10 -39.62 8.02
CA SER A 109 17.77 -39.85 9.44
C SER A 109 16.29 -39.60 9.74
N ASN A 110 15.74 -40.34 10.71
CA ASN A 110 14.33 -40.16 11.11
C ASN A 110 14.03 -38.71 11.56
N GLU A 111 15.01 -38.03 12.16
CA GLU A 111 14.90 -36.60 12.51
C GLU A 111 14.76 -35.69 11.30
N GLU A 112 15.56 -35.94 10.26
CA GLU A 112 15.53 -35.14 9.04
C GLU A 112 14.25 -35.39 8.24
N TYR A 113 13.78 -36.63 8.20
CA TYR A 113 12.48 -36.99 7.63
C TYR A 113 11.34 -36.21 8.30
N GLU A 114 11.30 -36.17 9.63
CA GLU A 114 10.31 -35.41 10.39
C GLU A 114 10.43 -33.88 10.18
N ARG A 115 11.65 -33.36 10.01
CA ARG A 115 11.86 -31.94 9.67
C ARG A 115 11.32 -31.59 8.28
N ARG A 116 11.52 -32.46 7.28
CA ARG A 116 10.98 -32.25 5.92
C ARG A 116 9.45 -32.27 5.92
N LYS A 117 8.84 -33.20 6.66
CA LYS A 117 7.38 -33.27 6.85
C LYS A 117 6.80 -31.98 7.45
N LYS A 118 7.46 -31.41 8.46
CA LYS A 118 7.02 -30.16 9.13
C LYS A 118 7.11 -28.90 8.24
N ARG A 119 8.01 -28.87 7.25
CA ARG A 119 8.14 -27.71 6.32
C ARG A 119 7.06 -27.68 5.25
N SER A 120 6.51 -28.83 4.87
CA SER A 120 5.48 -28.94 3.83
C SER A 120 4.11 -28.40 4.28
N VAL A 121 3.81 -28.37 5.58
CA VAL A 121 2.48 -28.03 6.12
C VAL A 121 2.43 -26.59 6.65
N ARG A 122 2.67 -25.61 5.79
CA ARG A 122 2.22 -24.23 6.08
C ARG A 122 1.24 -23.79 5.01
N PRO A 123 -0.07 -24.05 5.20
CA PRO A 123 -1.07 -23.54 4.27
C PRO A 123 -0.97 -22.01 4.25
N GLN A 124 -0.78 -21.43 3.06
CA GLN A 124 -0.84 -19.99 2.89
C GLN A 124 -2.31 -19.57 2.90
N VAL A 125 -2.77 -19.15 4.06
CA VAL A 125 -4.17 -18.81 4.28
C VAL A 125 -4.36 -17.30 4.21
N SER A 126 -5.23 -16.84 3.31
CA SER A 126 -5.44 -15.40 3.02
C SER A 126 -6.04 -14.59 4.18
N TRP A 127 -6.68 -15.25 5.15
CA TRP A 127 -7.27 -14.61 6.32
C TRP A 127 -6.33 -14.52 7.53
N LEU A 128 -5.22 -15.24 7.53
CA LEU A 128 -4.28 -15.26 8.65
C LEU A 128 -3.11 -14.30 8.36
N ARG A 129 -3.13 -13.11 8.97
CA ARG A 129 -2.00 -12.17 8.91
C ARG A 129 -0.87 -12.64 9.81
N ARG A 130 0.38 -12.39 9.38
CA ARG A 130 1.56 -12.60 10.24
C ARG A 130 1.46 -11.63 11.42
N THR A 131 1.76 -12.12 12.62
CA THR A 131 1.87 -11.28 13.81
C THR A 131 3.07 -10.34 13.66
N GLU A 132 2.83 -9.04 13.62
CA GLU A 132 3.89 -8.04 13.72
C GLU A 132 4.22 -7.82 15.20
N TYR A 133 5.47 -8.04 15.58
CA TYR A 133 5.97 -7.65 16.88
C TYR A 133 6.27 -6.16 16.87
N ILE A 134 5.90 -5.46 17.94
CA ILE A 134 6.05 -4.01 18.10
C ILE A 134 7.53 -3.64 17.86
N SER A 135 7.84 -3.13 16.68
CA SER A 135 9.13 -2.52 16.37
C SER A 135 9.03 -1.03 16.68
N ASN A 136 10.04 -0.48 17.34
CA ASN A 136 10.09 0.90 17.82
C ASN A 136 9.98 2.00 16.73
N GLU A 137 9.84 1.64 15.45
CA GLU A 137 9.89 2.60 14.33
C GLU A 137 8.55 2.85 13.61
N ALA A 138 7.50 2.08 13.85
CA ALA A 138 6.33 2.10 12.97
C ALA A 138 5.23 3.12 13.32
N SER A 139 5.21 3.76 14.50
CA SER A 139 3.97 4.47 14.93
C SER A 139 3.99 6.01 14.92
N ASN A 140 5.06 6.71 14.51
CA ASN A 140 5.07 8.19 14.54
C ASN A 140 5.17 8.90 13.17
N LYS A 141 5.04 8.18 12.04
CA LYS A 141 5.23 8.78 10.71
C LYS A 141 3.95 9.21 9.97
N PHE A 142 2.74 8.85 10.43
CA PHE A 142 1.53 8.99 9.60
C PHE A 142 0.33 9.67 10.28
N LYS A 143 0.48 10.84 10.92
CA LYS A 143 -0.71 11.65 11.30
C LYS A 143 -0.73 13.15 11.05
N ASN A 144 0.36 13.82 10.68
CA ASN A 144 0.30 15.27 10.42
C ASN A 144 0.78 15.60 9.00
N ASN A 145 -0.19 15.79 8.10
CA ASN A 145 0.01 16.17 6.70
C ASN A 145 0.33 17.67 6.52
N GLU A 146 0.59 18.40 7.60
CA GLU A 146 0.89 19.84 7.61
C GLU A 146 2.38 20.18 7.79
N PHE A 147 3.26 19.20 7.98
CA PHE A 147 4.67 19.43 8.37
C PHE A 147 5.71 18.79 7.43
N SER A 148 5.37 18.57 6.15
CA SER A 148 6.37 18.08 5.17
C SER A 148 7.48 19.11 4.92
N GLU A 149 7.18 20.41 4.90
CA GLU A 149 8.19 21.48 4.73
C GLU A 149 9.09 21.63 5.97
N VAL A 150 8.54 21.42 7.19
CA VAL A 150 9.31 21.52 8.44
C VAL A 150 10.23 20.32 8.67
N LYS A 151 9.88 19.12 8.16
CA LYS A 151 10.73 17.93 8.26
C LYS A 151 12.00 18.02 7.41
N MET A 152 11.97 18.72 6.28
CA MET A 152 13.19 18.97 5.51
C MET A 152 14.16 19.85 6.32
N GLY A 153 13.65 20.87 7.03
CA GLY A 153 14.44 21.72 7.92
C GLY A 153 15.00 21.01 9.17
N LEU A 154 14.26 20.05 9.74
CA LEU A 154 14.69 19.36 10.97
C LEU A 154 15.73 18.25 10.72
N SER A 155 15.69 17.61 9.55
CA SER A 155 16.74 16.68 9.10
C SER A 155 18.04 17.42 8.77
N ILE A 156 17.93 18.57 8.10
CA ILE A 156 19.06 19.49 7.84
C ILE A 156 19.70 19.99 9.14
N ALA A 157 18.90 20.25 10.18
CA ALA A 157 19.41 20.73 11.47
C ALA A 157 20.18 19.67 12.30
N LYS A 158 19.99 18.37 12.02
CA LYS A 158 20.68 17.26 12.69
C LYS A 158 21.94 16.79 11.95
N ASP A 159 22.11 17.17 10.69
CA ASP A 159 23.36 16.96 9.98
C ASP A 159 24.40 17.95 10.49
N THR A 160 25.26 17.50 11.40
CA THR A 160 26.42 18.24 11.89
C THR A 160 27.32 18.76 10.75
N ALA A 161 27.27 18.10 9.58
CA ALA A 161 27.96 18.52 8.35
C ALA A 161 27.43 19.83 7.74
N ILE A 162 26.15 20.18 7.95
CA ILE A 162 25.55 21.42 7.41
C ILE A 162 25.88 22.60 8.31
N GLN A 163 25.98 22.39 9.63
CA GLN A 163 26.39 23.43 10.57
C GLN A 163 27.88 23.82 10.44
N SER A 164 28.72 22.94 9.90
CA SER A 164 30.14 23.19 9.64
C SER A 164 30.45 23.67 8.21
N ALA A 165 29.42 23.98 7.40
CA ALA A 165 29.63 24.38 6.01
C ALA A 165 30.26 25.77 5.92
N ASP A 166 31.34 25.90 5.15
CA ASP A 166 31.96 27.19 4.85
C ASP A 166 31.02 28.02 3.95
N LEU A 167 30.45 29.07 4.54
CA LEU A 167 29.53 30.01 3.87
C LEU A 167 30.27 31.12 3.11
N SER A 168 31.60 31.16 3.12
CA SER A 168 32.36 32.11 2.30
C SER A 168 32.06 31.91 0.81
N VAL A 169 32.20 32.97 0.00
CA VAL A 169 31.98 32.89 -1.45
C VAL A 169 32.84 31.78 -2.08
N ASN A 170 34.10 31.67 -1.66
CA ASN A 170 35.01 30.63 -2.14
C ASN A 170 34.58 29.23 -1.69
N GLY A 171 34.10 29.09 -0.45
CA GLY A 171 33.53 27.85 0.07
C GLY A 171 32.28 27.40 -0.71
N GLN A 172 31.39 28.35 -1.03
CA GLN A 172 30.21 28.10 -1.85
C GLN A 172 30.57 27.66 -3.27
N ILE A 173 31.52 28.36 -3.93
CA ILE A 173 32.01 28.00 -5.27
C ILE A 173 32.59 26.58 -5.26
N LYS A 174 33.40 26.23 -4.25
CA LYS A 174 33.95 24.87 -4.11
C LYS A 174 32.87 23.83 -3.92
N SER A 175 31.87 24.10 -3.08
CA SER A 175 30.74 23.20 -2.86
C SER A 175 29.90 22.99 -4.13
N ILE A 176 29.61 24.07 -4.87
CA ILE A 176 28.89 24.00 -6.15
C ILE A 176 29.71 23.19 -7.17
N SER A 177 30.99 23.50 -7.36
CA SER A 177 31.85 22.75 -8.28
C SER A 177 31.98 21.28 -7.89
N ARG A 178 31.94 20.97 -6.59
CA ARG A 178 31.97 19.59 -6.09
C ARG A 178 30.71 18.82 -6.48
N THR A 179 29.51 19.41 -6.45
CA THR A 179 28.29 18.69 -6.85
C THR A 179 28.34 18.31 -8.33
N PHE A 180 28.80 19.19 -9.21
CA PHE A 180 28.96 18.87 -10.63
C PHE A 180 30.03 17.80 -10.89
N LYS A 181 31.15 17.83 -10.17
CA LYS A 181 32.18 16.77 -10.27
C LYS A 181 31.65 15.41 -9.85
N ILE A 182 30.94 15.34 -8.71
CA ILE A 182 30.34 14.10 -8.23
C ILE A 182 29.37 13.54 -9.27
N ILE A 183 28.50 14.38 -9.85
CA ILE A 183 27.52 13.95 -10.85
C ILE A 183 28.19 13.40 -12.12
N ASN A 184 29.29 14.01 -12.57
CA ASN A 184 30.05 13.51 -13.73
C ASN A 184 30.73 12.15 -13.47
N GLU A 185 31.05 11.85 -12.20
CA GLU A 185 31.64 10.58 -11.78
C GLU A 185 30.57 9.52 -11.40
N THR A 186 29.29 9.90 -11.34
CA THR A 186 28.21 8.98 -10.97
C THR A 186 27.64 8.24 -12.17
N ASP A 187 27.80 6.92 -12.15
CA ASP A 187 27.13 5.99 -13.06
C ASP A 187 26.00 5.22 -12.34
N LEU A 188 25.09 4.62 -13.12
CA LEU A 188 23.98 3.78 -12.62
C LEU A 188 24.44 2.71 -11.62
N PHE A 189 25.65 2.19 -11.79
CA PHE A 189 26.21 1.12 -10.95
C PHE A 189 26.77 1.61 -9.60
N ASN A 190 27.15 2.89 -9.50
CA ASN A 190 27.79 3.45 -8.32
C ASN A 190 26.77 4.08 -7.34
N ILE A 191 25.55 4.33 -7.80
CA ILE A 191 24.49 4.94 -6.99
C ILE A 191 23.91 3.91 -6.01
N LYS A 192 23.96 4.25 -4.71
CA LYS A 192 23.34 3.48 -3.63
C LYS A 192 22.26 4.29 -2.95
N HIS A 193 21.11 3.67 -2.66
CA HIS A 193 20.04 4.34 -1.95
C HIS A 193 20.47 4.66 -0.50
N PRO A 194 20.31 5.91 0.00
CA PRO A 194 20.85 6.35 1.30
C PRO A 194 20.47 5.47 2.49
N THR A 195 19.23 4.97 2.53
CA THR A 195 18.72 4.13 3.64
C THR A 195 18.65 2.63 3.32
N LYS A 196 18.69 2.25 2.04
CA LYS A 196 18.34 0.89 1.58
C LYS A 196 19.33 0.43 0.52
N ALA A 197 20.55 0.11 0.96
CA ALA A 197 21.68 -0.16 0.09
C ALA A 197 21.48 -1.32 -0.92
N TYR A 198 20.48 -2.20 -0.72
CA TYR A 198 20.14 -3.27 -1.66
C TYR A 198 19.37 -2.79 -2.90
N LEU A 199 18.83 -1.57 -2.90
CA LEU A 199 18.14 -1.00 -4.05
C LEU A 199 19.18 -0.49 -5.07
N LYS A 200 18.93 -0.78 -6.35
CA LYS A 200 19.75 -0.34 -7.47
C LYS A 200 18.98 0.70 -8.30
N ALA A 201 19.67 1.71 -8.79
CA ALA A 201 19.10 2.68 -9.72
C ALA A 201 18.82 2.00 -11.07
N VAL A 202 17.64 2.28 -11.65
CA VAL A 202 17.23 1.72 -12.94
C VAL A 202 17.54 2.69 -14.08
N GLU A 203 17.31 3.98 -13.87
CA GLU A 203 17.43 5.01 -14.88
C GLU A 203 17.87 6.33 -14.23
N ILE A 204 18.63 7.15 -14.96
CA ILE A 204 19.08 8.47 -14.53
C ILE A 204 18.58 9.49 -15.56
N PHE A 205 17.82 10.48 -15.09
CA PHE A 205 17.43 11.64 -15.89
C PHE A 205 18.29 12.85 -15.53
N PRO A 206 19.22 13.28 -16.42
CA PRO A 206 19.95 14.52 -16.21
C PRO A 206 18.99 15.70 -16.28
N VAL A 207 19.23 16.71 -15.44
CA VAL A 207 18.35 17.88 -15.31
C VAL A 207 18.96 19.08 -16.03
N PHE A 208 18.32 19.54 -17.10
CA PHE A 208 18.78 20.66 -17.94
C PHE A 208 17.78 21.82 -17.96
N PRO A 209 18.22 23.07 -18.18
CA PRO A 209 17.29 24.17 -18.43
C PRO A 209 16.57 23.98 -19.77
N ASP A 210 15.27 24.26 -19.82
CA ASP A 210 14.47 24.17 -21.05
C ASP A 210 14.67 25.40 -21.95
N PHE A 211 15.58 25.34 -22.92
CA PHE A 211 15.86 26.47 -23.82
C PHE A 211 14.70 26.79 -24.79
N VAL A 212 13.77 25.87 -25.04
CA VAL A 212 12.65 26.12 -25.95
C VAL A 212 11.56 26.92 -25.23
N ARG A 213 11.28 26.53 -23.99
CA ARG A 213 10.18 27.07 -23.18
C ARG A 213 10.60 28.16 -22.22
N TRP A 214 11.89 28.39 -21.98
CA TRP A 214 12.39 29.41 -21.06
C TRP A 214 11.83 30.83 -21.29
N PRO A 215 11.65 31.30 -22.53
CA PRO A 215 11.16 32.66 -22.76
C PRO A 215 9.73 32.91 -22.27
N ASN A 216 8.97 31.82 -22.06
CA ASN A 216 7.58 31.89 -21.65
C ASN A 216 7.48 32.13 -20.14
N THR A 217 6.44 32.85 -19.73
CA THR A 217 6.15 33.10 -18.32
C THR A 217 5.15 32.08 -17.79
N TYR A 218 5.53 31.38 -16.72
CA TYR A 218 4.68 30.35 -16.12
C TYR A 218 4.11 30.81 -14.79
N SER A 219 2.83 30.51 -14.58
CA SER A 219 2.11 30.78 -13.34
C SER A 219 1.47 29.50 -12.83
N HIS A 220 1.65 29.21 -11.53
CA HIS A 220 0.98 28.09 -10.89
C HIS A 220 -0.42 28.52 -10.49
N VAL A 221 -1.43 27.99 -11.17
CA VAL A 221 -2.84 28.26 -10.87
C VAL A 221 -3.43 27.14 -10.03
N GLN A 222 -3.92 27.47 -8.84
CA GLN A 222 -4.57 26.54 -7.92
C GLN A 222 -6.07 26.85 -7.86
N TYR A 223 -6.92 25.86 -8.15
CA TYR A 223 -8.37 25.99 -8.05
C TYR A 223 -8.86 25.48 -6.69
N ASN A 224 -9.68 26.28 -5.98
CA ASN A 224 -10.31 25.83 -4.73
C ASN A 224 -11.43 24.79 -4.93
N SER A 225 -11.93 24.65 -6.16
CA SER A 225 -12.99 23.73 -6.54
C SER A 225 -12.76 23.31 -7.99
N SER A 226 -13.26 22.13 -8.39
CA SER A 226 -13.12 21.66 -9.77
C SER A 226 -13.57 22.74 -10.76
N PRO A 227 -12.74 23.07 -11.76
CA PRO A 227 -13.13 24.00 -12.81
C PRO A 227 -14.18 23.39 -13.76
N LEU A 228 -14.30 22.05 -13.78
CA LEU A 228 -15.32 21.32 -14.53
C LEU A 228 -16.72 21.60 -13.97
N ASN A 229 -17.73 21.57 -14.84
CA ASN A 229 -19.11 21.78 -14.43
C ASN A 229 -19.58 20.72 -13.43
N ASN A 230 -20.32 21.15 -12.41
CA ASN A 230 -20.76 20.36 -11.26
C ASN A 230 -21.61 19.10 -11.57
N ASN A 231 -21.91 18.82 -12.84
CA ASN A 231 -22.78 17.73 -13.24
C ASN A 231 -22.06 16.37 -13.28
N SER A 232 -20.73 16.36 -13.40
CA SER A 232 -19.92 15.13 -13.34
C SER A 232 -19.15 15.09 -12.01
N LYS A 233 -19.71 14.42 -10.99
CA LYS A 233 -19.01 14.07 -9.74
C LYS A 233 -17.99 12.94 -9.95
N GLU A 234 -17.40 12.84 -11.12
CA GLU A 234 -16.41 11.82 -11.43
C GLU A 234 -15.04 12.30 -10.96
N THR A 235 -14.34 11.41 -10.26
CA THR A 235 -12.94 11.59 -9.89
C THR A 235 -12.11 11.85 -11.14
N VAL A 236 -11.13 12.76 -11.06
CA VAL A 236 -10.25 13.19 -12.19
C VAL A 236 -9.65 12.00 -12.96
N GLU A 237 -9.48 10.85 -12.31
CA GLU A 237 -8.96 9.60 -12.87
C GLU A 237 -9.91 8.88 -13.86
N LYS A 238 -11.19 9.25 -13.91
CA LYS A 238 -12.20 8.64 -14.81
C LYS A 238 -12.74 9.62 -15.86
N LEU A 239 -12.01 10.69 -16.13
CA LEU A 239 -12.42 11.68 -17.11
C LEU A 239 -12.24 11.14 -18.53
N ASP A 240 -13.26 11.32 -19.37
CA ASP A 240 -13.17 11.06 -20.81
C ASP A 240 -12.01 11.84 -21.42
N GLU A 241 -11.34 11.25 -22.43
CA GLU A 241 -10.19 11.86 -23.14
C GLU A 241 -10.50 13.29 -23.64
N VAL A 242 -11.74 13.53 -24.07
CA VAL A 242 -12.25 14.85 -24.49
C VAL A 242 -12.26 15.84 -23.34
N THR A 243 -12.80 15.46 -22.17
CA THR A 243 -12.89 16.35 -21.00
C THR A 243 -11.50 16.65 -20.42
N SER A 244 -10.59 15.69 -20.45
CA SER A 244 -9.18 15.90 -20.09
C SER A 244 -8.50 16.90 -21.04
N THR A 245 -8.71 16.75 -22.35
CA THR A 245 -8.17 17.68 -23.35
C THR A 245 -8.72 19.09 -23.17
N GLN A 246 -10.03 19.19 -22.89
CA GLN A 246 -10.68 20.45 -22.61
C GLN A 246 -10.12 21.15 -21.37
N LEU A 247 -9.82 20.39 -20.30
CA LEU A 247 -9.20 20.93 -19.10
C LEU A 247 -7.76 21.39 -19.35
N SER A 248 -6.98 20.61 -20.10
CA SER A 248 -5.56 20.90 -20.39
C SER A 248 -5.34 22.12 -21.27
N ASN A 249 -6.28 22.41 -22.19
CA ASN A 249 -6.18 23.50 -23.15
C ASN A 249 -7.12 24.67 -22.82
N ALA A 250 -7.62 24.76 -21.60
CA ALA A 250 -8.51 25.84 -21.19
C ALA A 250 -7.76 27.18 -21.04
N ILE A 251 -8.49 28.29 -21.23
CA ILE A 251 -7.94 29.64 -21.23
C ILE A 251 -8.50 30.42 -20.05
N LEU A 252 -7.62 31.17 -19.37
CA LEU A 252 -7.97 32.15 -18.35
C LEU A 252 -7.77 33.55 -18.91
N LYS A 253 -8.87 34.30 -19.10
CA LYS A 253 -8.82 35.69 -19.56
C LYS A 253 -8.99 36.64 -18.37
N PRO A 254 -8.03 37.54 -18.11
CA PRO A 254 -8.22 38.61 -17.13
C PRO A 254 -9.28 39.58 -17.63
N MET A 255 -10.25 39.87 -16.77
CA MET A 255 -11.34 40.82 -17.02
C MET A 255 -11.42 41.81 -15.86
N GLN A 256 -11.79 43.04 -16.20
CA GLN A 256 -12.05 44.11 -15.25
C GLN A 256 -13.48 44.60 -15.46
N ASN A 257 -14.20 44.85 -14.37
CA ASN A 257 -15.53 45.43 -14.45
C ASN A 257 -15.40 46.90 -14.90
N PRO A 258 -16.03 47.32 -16.02
CA PRO A 258 -15.95 48.71 -16.49
C PRO A 258 -16.60 49.71 -15.52
N LEU A 259 -17.52 49.25 -14.68
CA LEU A 259 -18.23 50.08 -13.69
C LEU A 259 -17.50 50.16 -12.35
N ASP A 260 -16.68 49.15 -12.04
CA ASP A 260 -15.91 49.07 -10.80
C ASP A 260 -14.47 48.67 -11.14
N PRO A 261 -13.57 49.64 -11.31
CA PRO A 261 -12.16 49.38 -11.62
C PRO A 261 -11.44 48.52 -10.58
N SER A 262 -11.98 48.40 -9.35
CA SER A 262 -11.40 47.54 -8.30
C SER A 262 -11.75 46.06 -8.48
N GLU A 263 -12.82 45.74 -9.21
CA GLU A 263 -13.28 44.37 -9.42
C GLU A 263 -12.57 43.75 -10.64
N THR A 264 -11.43 43.11 -10.37
CA THR A 264 -10.69 42.28 -11.34
C THR A 264 -10.99 40.80 -11.10
N PHE A 265 -11.21 40.06 -12.17
CA PHE A 265 -11.52 38.63 -12.11
C PHE A 265 -10.99 37.89 -13.34
N LEU A 266 -10.85 36.57 -13.25
CA LEU A 266 -10.44 35.71 -14.35
C LEU A 266 -11.64 34.94 -14.87
N SER A 267 -11.95 35.12 -16.15
CA SER A 267 -12.95 34.31 -16.86
C SER A 267 -12.31 33.05 -17.40
N TYR A 268 -12.91 31.90 -17.10
CA TYR A 268 -12.48 30.58 -17.55
C TYR A 268 -13.26 30.14 -18.79
N PHE A 269 -12.51 29.86 -19.86
CA PHE A 269 -13.02 29.42 -21.15
C PHE A 269 -12.49 28.02 -21.48
N GLN A 270 -13.36 27.15 -21.98
CA GLN A 270 -13.06 25.77 -22.32
C GLN A 270 -13.24 25.57 -23.83
N PRO A 271 -12.37 24.82 -24.52
CA PRO A 271 -12.56 24.57 -25.94
C PRO A 271 -13.87 23.79 -26.17
N SER A 272 -14.55 24.08 -27.28
CA SER A 272 -15.73 23.33 -27.71
C SER A 272 -15.41 21.84 -27.82
N VAL A 273 -16.44 21.00 -27.72
CA VAL A 273 -16.28 19.53 -27.83
C VAL A 273 -15.65 19.16 -29.18
N GLU A 274 -15.99 19.88 -30.24
CA GLU A 274 -15.44 19.70 -31.59
C GLU A 274 -13.96 20.09 -31.65
N THR A 275 -13.61 21.28 -31.15
CA THR A 275 -12.22 21.76 -31.04
C THR A 275 -11.37 20.79 -30.23
N ALA A 276 -11.87 20.28 -29.10
CA ALA A 276 -11.14 19.32 -28.28
C ALA A 276 -10.87 18.00 -29.00
N LYS A 277 -11.82 17.49 -29.79
CA LYS A 277 -11.61 16.31 -30.64
C LYS A 277 -10.56 16.56 -31.71
N LYS A 278 -10.58 17.72 -32.36
CA LYS A 278 -9.55 18.09 -33.35
C LYS A 278 -8.15 18.16 -32.71
N ILE A 279 -8.03 18.72 -31.49
CA ILE A 279 -6.75 18.74 -30.74
C ILE A 279 -6.27 17.31 -30.43
N ILE A 280 -7.17 16.39 -30.06
CA ILE A 280 -6.81 14.98 -29.80
C ILE A 280 -6.31 14.32 -31.08
N LEU A 281 -6.99 14.54 -32.21
CA LEU A 281 -6.58 13.98 -33.50
C LEU A 281 -5.17 14.44 -33.90
N LYS A 282 -4.88 15.74 -33.77
CA LYS A 282 -3.54 16.29 -34.02
C LYS A 282 -2.46 15.71 -33.11
N ARG A 283 -2.77 15.36 -31.86
CA ARG A 283 -1.81 14.69 -30.96
C ARG A 283 -1.55 13.23 -31.31
N LYS A 284 -2.49 12.56 -31.99
CA LYS A 284 -2.39 11.14 -32.36
C LYS A 284 -1.76 10.93 -33.74
N HIS A 285 -1.93 11.89 -34.63
CA HIS A 285 -1.31 11.92 -35.95
C HIS A 285 -0.17 12.93 -35.94
N GLU A 286 1.01 12.49 -35.51
CA GLU A 286 2.23 13.31 -35.45
C GLU A 286 2.83 13.61 -36.85
N ASP A 287 2.32 12.95 -37.90
CA ASP A 287 2.85 12.97 -39.28
C ASP A 287 1.93 13.62 -40.32
N SER A 288 0.76 14.17 -39.95
CA SER A 288 -0.03 14.98 -40.90
C SER A 288 0.40 16.43 -40.77
N ASP A 289 1.00 16.98 -41.83
CA ASP A 289 1.17 18.41 -42.08
C ASP A 289 -0.22 19.08 -42.25
N ASP A 290 -1.09 18.96 -41.24
CA ASP A 290 -2.37 19.65 -41.17
C ASP A 290 -2.11 21.10 -40.71
N GLU A 291 -1.37 21.86 -41.53
CA GLU A 291 -1.18 23.31 -41.39
C GLU A 291 -2.55 24.01 -41.31
N GLU A 292 -3.59 23.45 -41.94
CA GLU A 292 -4.98 23.93 -41.86
C GLU A 292 -5.53 24.03 -40.43
N PHE A 293 -5.13 23.16 -39.48
CA PHE A 293 -5.70 23.19 -38.12
C PHE A 293 -5.21 24.36 -37.26
N ASP A 294 -4.00 24.88 -37.52
CA ASP A 294 -3.48 26.02 -36.76
C ASP A 294 -4.01 27.36 -37.31
N ASP A 295 -4.40 27.40 -38.59
CA ASP A 295 -5.04 28.54 -39.25
C ASP A 295 -6.55 28.65 -38.97
N GLU A 296 -7.21 27.54 -38.64
CA GLU A 296 -8.63 27.52 -38.28
C GLU A 296 -8.92 28.22 -36.93
N ALA A 297 -10.00 29.00 -36.89
CA ALA A 297 -10.49 29.62 -35.66
C ALA A 297 -11.03 28.56 -34.68
N GLN A 298 -10.36 28.43 -33.54
CA GLN A 298 -10.74 27.48 -32.49
C GLN A 298 -11.77 28.09 -31.55
N GLU A 299 -12.92 27.43 -31.41
CA GLU A 299 -13.99 27.92 -30.57
C GLU A 299 -13.80 27.58 -29.08
N TYR A 300 -13.91 28.59 -28.23
CA TYR A 300 -13.83 28.51 -26.78
C TYR A 300 -15.09 29.08 -26.13
N ASN A 301 -15.76 28.28 -25.32
CA ASN A 301 -17.00 28.64 -24.65
C ASN A 301 -16.73 29.10 -23.22
N PHE A 302 -17.44 30.15 -22.79
CA PHE A 302 -17.42 30.63 -21.42
C PHE A 302 -18.01 29.58 -20.47
N VAL A 303 -17.32 29.34 -19.35
CA VAL A 303 -17.78 28.41 -18.32
C VAL A 303 -18.10 29.16 -17.03
N ARG A 304 -17.15 29.94 -16.49
CA ARG A 304 -17.31 30.60 -15.19
C ARG A 304 -16.28 31.69 -14.88
N ASP A 305 -16.59 32.46 -13.84
CA ASP A 305 -15.70 33.47 -13.26
C ASP A 305 -15.01 33.03 -11.98
N PHE A 306 -13.77 33.46 -11.85
CA PHE A 306 -12.94 33.28 -10.68
C PHE A 306 -12.42 34.61 -10.15
N GLU A 307 -12.57 34.83 -8.86
CA GLU A 307 -11.77 35.79 -8.11
C GLU A 307 -10.40 35.17 -7.87
N TYR A 308 -9.34 35.98 -7.93
CA TYR A 308 -7.97 35.48 -7.73
C TYR A 308 -7.25 36.26 -6.66
N VAL A 309 -6.40 35.53 -5.92
CA VAL A 309 -5.43 36.13 -5.00
C VAL A 309 -4.04 35.81 -5.55
N THR A 310 -3.28 36.85 -5.87
CA THR A 310 -1.86 36.76 -6.20
C THR A 310 -1.08 36.65 -4.89
N ASN A 311 -0.30 35.58 -4.74
CA ASN A 311 0.66 35.50 -3.67
C ASN A 311 2.04 35.86 -4.22
N THR A 312 2.44 37.11 -4.03
CA THR A 312 3.75 37.63 -4.46
C THR A 312 4.85 37.32 -3.43
N GLU A 313 4.51 36.83 -2.24
CA GLU A 313 5.41 36.75 -1.07
C GLU A 313 6.17 35.43 -0.92
N SER A 314 6.16 34.53 -1.91
CA SER A 314 6.99 33.33 -1.82
C SER A 314 8.48 33.69 -1.96
N LYS A 315 9.20 33.77 -0.83
CA LYS A 315 10.66 33.79 -0.75
C LYS A 315 11.33 32.63 -1.50
N SER A 316 10.58 31.57 -1.82
CA SER A 316 11.01 30.42 -2.59
C SER A 316 10.65 30.54 -4.07
N LYS A 317 11.67 30.52 -4.93
CA LYS A 317 11.49 30.31 -6.38
C LYS A 317 10.98 28.90 -6.61
N LYS A 318 9.89 28.76 -7.36
CA LYS A 318 9.33 27.46 -7.74
C LYS A 318 9.81 27.11 -9.14
N ILE A 319 10.12 25.84 -9.34
CA ILE A 319 10.48 25.28 -10.63
C ILE A 319 9.56 24.10 -10.93
N PHE A 320 9.27 23.89 -12.22
CA PHE A 320 8.62 22.67 -12.68
C PHE A 320 9.57 21.91 -13.59
N PHE A 321 9.40 20.59 -13.63
CA PHE A 321 10.16 19.68 -14.47
C PHE A 321 9.25 19.09 -15.53
N THR A 322 9.73 19.05 -16.77
CA THR A 322 9.15 18.28 -17.86
C THR A 322 10.07 17.10 -18.13
N PHE A 323 9.55 15.88 -18.06
CA PHE A 323 10.31 14.68 -18.42
C PHE A 323 10.09 14.42 -19.91
N ASN A 324 11.16 14.43 -20.70
CA ASN A 324 11.10 14.04 -22.09
C ASN A 324 11.99 12.81 -22.33
N PRO A 325 11.39 11.60 -22.45
CA PRO A 325 12.15 10.38 -22.69
C PRO A 325 12.94 10.41 -24.00
N GLU A 326 12.43 11.08 -25.04
CA GLU A 326 13.07 11.14 -26.36
C GLU A 326 14.38 11.90 -26.35
N GLN A 327 14.44 12.97 -25.56
CA GLN A 327 15.64 13.78 -25.39
C GLN A 327 16.54 13.25 -24.25
N GLY A 328 16.15 12.17 -23.59
CA GLY A 328 16.94 11.51 -22.54
C GLY A 328 17.22 12.41 -21.33
N GLY A 329 16.30 13.31 -20.97
CA GLY A 329 16.53 14.32 -19.93
C GLY A 329 15.27 14.89 -19.29
N ALA A 330 15.44 15.46 -18.10
CA ALA A 330 14.44 16.25 -17.42
C ALA A 330 14.74 17.74 -17.61
N PHE A 331 13.77 18.50 -18.09
CA PHE A 331 13.94 19.92 -18.40
C PHE A 331 13.23 20.78 -17.36
N TYR A 332 13.93 21.74 -16.77
CA TYR A 332 13.35 22.61 -15.76
C TYR A 332 13.08 24.02 -16.29
N ASN A 333 12.04 24.64 -15.74
CA ASN A 333 11.71 26.03 -15.98
C ASN A 333 11.13 26.68 -14.71
N VAL A 334 11.20 28.00 -14.62
CA VAL A 334 10.87 28.78 -13.42
C VAL A 334 9.41 29.24 -13.46
N ILE A 335 8.72 29.09 -12.34
CA ILE A 335 7.38 29.63 -12.12
C ILE A 335 7.53 31.00 -11.46
N GLN A 336 7.00 32.03 -12.11
CA GLN A 336 7.11 33.42 -11.65
C GLN A 336 6.03 33.80 -10.63
N SER A 337 4.81 33.28 -10.80
CA SER A 337 3.68 33.67 -9.94
C SER A 337 2.84 32.48 -9.49
N LYS A 338 2.14 32.62 -8.36
CA LYS A 338 1.11 31.69 -7.90
C LYS A 338 -0.23 32.41 -7.81
N LEU A 339 -1.24 31.87 -8.48
CA LEU A 339 -2.62 32.34 -8.46
C LEU A 339 -3.49 31.33 -7.71
N SER A 340 -4.22 31.79 -6.69
CA SER A 340 -5.23 30.97 -6.00
C SER A 340 -6.61 31.44 -6.41
N LEU A 341 -7.34 30.59 -7.15
CA LEU A 341 -8.63 30.91 -7.75
C LEU A 341 -9.78 30.46 -6.87
N ARG A 342 -10.70 31.39 -6.59
CA ARG A 342 -11.94 31.17 -5.86
C ARG A 342 -13.12 31.41 -6.78
N LYS A 343 -14.16 30.58 -6.67
CA LYS A 343 -15.40 30.76 -7.44
C LYS A 343 -15.98 32.15 -7.12
N LYS A 344 -16.14 33.00 -8.14
CA LYS A 344 -16.87 34.26 -7.98
C LYS A 344 -18.31 33.94 -7.57
N ARG A 345 -18.78 34.53 -6.47
CA ARG A 345 -20.14 34.29 -5.99
C ARG A 345 -21.12 35.11 -6.83
N ALA A 346 -22.25 34.52 -7.21
CA ALA A 346 -23.35 35.28 -7.78
C ALA A 346 -23.81 36.31 -6.74
N LYS A 347 -23.81 37.60 -7.09
CA LYS A 347 -24.40 38.65 -6.24
C LYS A 347 -25.93 38.48 -6.26
N SER A 348 -26.59 38.88 -5.17
CA SER A 348 -28.04 38.70 -4.98
C SER A 348 -28.86 39.35 -6.11
N LYS A 349 -29.95 38.71 -6.54
CA LYS A 349 -30.88 39.19 -7.59
C LYS A 349 -31.48 40.59 -7.32
N TYR A 350 -31.39 41.06 -6.07
CA TYR A 350 -31.91 42.37 -5.64
C TYR A 350 -30.89 43.51 -5.76
N ALA A 351 -29.63 43.21 -6.05
CA ALA A 351 -28.67 44.24 -6.40
C ALA A 351 -28.88 44.58 -7.88
N ALA A 352 -29.27 45.82 -8.18
CA ALA A 352 -29.37 46.32 -9.55
C ALA A 352 -27.99 46.21 -10.22
N GLN A 353 -27.76 45.13 -10.96
CA GLN A 353 -26.57 44.97 -11.77
C GLN A 353 -26.85 45.58 -13.12
N VAL A 354 -26.10 46.62 -13.47
CA VAL A 354 -25.91 46.96 -14.88
C VAL A 354 -25.02 45.85 -15.43
N GLU A 355 -25.66 44.92 -16.14
CA GLU A 355 -24.99 43.86 -16.86
C GLU A 355 -24.11 44.50 -17.93
N PHE A 356 -22.79 44.40 -17.77
CA PHE A 356 -21.86 44.86 -18.80
C PHE A 356 -21.62 43.71 -19.78
N ASP A 357 -21.46 44.07 -21.06
CA ASP A 357 -21.30 43.09 -22.13
C ASP A 357 -20.05 42.24 -21.91
N LYS A 358 -20.25 40.93 -21.83
CA LYS A 358 -19.22 39.95 -21.53
C LYS A 358 -19.20 38.88 -22.62
N PRO A 359 -18.02 38.54 -23.17
CA PRO A 359 -17.93 37.52 -24.20
C PRO A 359 -18.31 36.15 -23.65
N ASN A 360 -19.34 35.54 -24.25
CA ASN A 360 -19.73 34.16 -23.98
C ASN A 360 -18.92 33.15 -24.80
N ARG A 361 -18.30 33.61 -25.89
CA ARG A 361 -17.49 32.81 -26.81
C ARG A 361 -16.25 33.59 -27.22
N ILE A 362 -15.14 32.88 -27.36
CA ILE A 362 -13.88 33.39 -27.89
C ILE A 362 -13.46 32.49 -29.04
N GLU A 363 -12.98 33.10 -30.11
CA GLU A 363 -12.33 32.41 -31.21
C GLU A 363 -10.85 32.67 -31.12
N LEU A 364 -10.05 31.60 -31.09
CA LEU A 364 -8.61 31.66 -30.98
C LEU A 364 -7.99 31.11 -32.26
N THR A 365 -7.21 31.94 -32.95
CA THR A 365 -6.40 31.54 -34.09
C THR A 365 -4.93 31.63 -33.67
N LYS A 366 -4.15 30.58 -33.94
CA LYS A 366 -2.71 30.63 -33.69
C LYS A 366 -2.05 31.40 -34.82
N ARG A 367 -0.98 32.10 -34.51
CA ARG A 367 -0.18 32.82 -35.50
C ARG A 367 1.30 32.66 -35.18
N GLU A 368 2.13 32.80 -36.20
CA GLU A 368 3.56 32.90 -36.02
C GLU A 368 3.93 34.15 -35.20
N PHE A 369 5.09 34.06 -34.54
CA PHE A 369 5.60 35.15 -33.73
C PHE A 369 5.99 36.34 -34.60
N THR A 370 5.70 37.53 -34.10
CA THR A 370 6.13 38.78 -34.73
C THR A 370 7.64 38.96 -34.51
N ASN A 371 8.34 39.62 -35.44
CA ASN A 371 9.75 39.99 -35.28
C ASN A 371 10.07 40.68 -33.92
N SER A 372 9.14 41.44 -33.34
CA SER A 372 9.29 42.03 -32.01
C SER A 372 9.23 41.00 -30.88
N GLU A 373 8.31 40.04 -30.97
CA GLU A 373 8.13 38.96 -29.98
C GLU A 373 9.31 37.99 -30.02
N GLU A 374 9.84 37.71 -31.21
CA GLU A 374 11.07 36.91 -31.37
C GLU A 374 12.28 37.60 -30.74
N ARG A 375 12.43 38.92 -30.90
CA ARG A 375 13.48 39.68 -30.24
C ARG A 375 13.37 39.59 -28.73
N GLU A 376 12.17 39.77 -28.17
CA GLU A 376 11.95 39.64 -26.72
C GLU A 376 12.27 38.22 -26.22
N ARG A 377 11.86 37.19 -26.97
CA ARG A 377 12.22 35.79 -26.66
C ARG A 377 13.73 35.59 -26.65
N ASN A 378 14.42 36.10 -27.67
CA ASN A 378 15.87 36.00 -27.79
C ASN A 378 16.60 36.76 -26.68
N GLU A 379 16.10 37.92 -26.25
CA GLU A 379 16.65 38.66 -25.12
C GLU A 379 16.49 37.89 -23.80
N LYS A 380 15.33 37.27 -23.56
CA LYS A 380 15.12 36.41 -22.38
C LYS A 380 16.02 35.17 -22.40
N LEU A 381 16.29 34.59 -23.58
CA LEU A 381 17.25 33.50 -23.72
C LEU A 381 18.68 33.95 -23.46
N LYS A 382 19.08 35.10 -24.01
CA LYS A 382 20.40 35.68 -23.78
C LYS A 382 20.66 35.88 -22.29
N GLN A 383 19.68 36.34 -21.50
CA GLN A 383 19.86 36.49 -20.05
C GLN A 383 20.30 35.21 -19.32
N ILE A 384 19.94 34.03 -19.83
CA ILE A 384 20.43 32.73 -19.30
C ILE A 384 21.86 32.48 -19.74
N LEU A 385 22.13 32.68 -21.03
CA LEU A 385 23.37 32.27 -21.69
C LEU A 385 24.52 33.25 -21.44
N THR A 386 24.25 34.54 -21.23
CA THR A 386 25.27 35.59 -21.10
C THR A 386 25.93 35.66 -19.72
N LYS A 387 25.79 34.62 -18.89
CA LYS A 387 26.59 34.52 -17.65
C LYS A 387 28.03 34.02 -17.89
N ASP A 388 28.53 34.15 -19.12
CA ASP A 388 29.94 33.99 -19.50
C ASP A 388 30.86 35.16 -19.06
N ARG A 389 30.34 36.15 -18.33
CA ARG A 389 31.16 37.15 -17.63
C ARG A 389 31.17 36.90 -16.14
N ILE A 390 31.88 35.86 -15.74
CA ILE A 390 32.48 35.76 -14.42
C ILE A 390 33.98 35.64 -14.70
N ASP A 391 34.69 36.76 -14.55
CA ASP A 391 36.15 36.82 -14.54
C ASP A 391 36.74 35.91 -13.44
#